data_AF-B8CS66-F1
#
_entry.id   AF-B8CS66-F1
#
_cell.length_a   1.000
_cell.length_b   1.000
_cell.length_c   1.000
_cell.angle_alpha   90.00
_cell.angle_beta   90.00
_cell.angle_gamma   90.00
#
_symmetry.space_group_name_H-M   'P 1'
#
loop_
_entity.id
_entity.type
_entity.pdbx_description
1 polymer ?
#
loop_
_entity_poly.entity_id
_entity_poly.type
_entity_poly.pdbx_seq_one_letter_code
_entity_poly.pdbx_strand_id
1 'polypeptide(L)'
;MKSKVPVIIGSIFVAYIAFVAVIMVSYDPTPDEMDWEDRQAYNRAQMTELAIGQSIDEIKAMFGKADFSEAKISNQQNLQILFYRTHHKESDGETTKEECTPLLFKQGSLVAWGEDTYQQYLTSRIDSL
;
A
#
# COMPACT_ATOMS: atom_id res chain seq x y z
N MET A 1 26.09 20.03 50.47
CA MET A 1 24.96 19.15 50.08
C MET A 1 25.21 18.68 48.65
N LYS A 2 25.25 17.36 48.37
CA LYS A 2 25.44 16.86 46.99
C LYS A 2 24.15 17.11 46.19
N SER A 3 24.27 17.75 45.03
CA SER A 3 23.11 18.02 44.17
C SER A 3 22.55 16.71 43.62
N LYS A 4 21.24 16.50 43.77
CA LYS A 4 20.53 15.33 43.20
C LYS A 4 20.18 15.51 41.72
N VAL A 5 20.43 16.71 41.16
CA VAL A 5 20.06 17.09 39.79
C VAL A 5 20.66 16.14 38.73
N PRO A 6 21.94 15.72 38.80
CA PRO A 6 22.49 14.80 37.79
C PRO A 6 21.82 13.42 37.80
N VAL A 7 21.42 12.93 38.97
CA VAL A 7 20.72 11.65 39.11
C VAL A 7 19.34 11.73 38.49
N ILE A 8 18.61 12.81 38.74
CA ILE A 8 17.27 13.04 38.16
C ILE A 8 17.35 13.09 36.63
N ILE A 9 18.31 13.85 36.08
CA ILE A 9 18.51 13.94 34.63
C ILE A 9 18.86 12.57 34.04
N GLY A 10 19.78 11.83 34.68
CA GLY A 10 20.15 10.48 34.25
C GLY A 10 18.96 9.51 34.25
N SER A 11 18.13 9.55 35.29
CA SER A 11 16.92 8.71 35.37
C SER A 11 15.90 9.04 34.28
N ILE A 12 15.68 10.32 33.96
CA ILE A 12 14.78 10.72 32.88
C ILE A 12 15.30 10.23 31.53
N PHE A 13 16.60 10.36 31.27
CA PHE A 13 17.20 9.91 30.01
C PHE A 13 17.07 8.38 29.82
N VAL A 14 17.33 7.60 30.87
CA VAL A 14 17.15 6.13 30.84
C VAL A 14 15.68 5.77 30.62
N ALA A 15 14.75 6.45 31.29
CA ALA A 15 13.32 6.23 31.09
C ALA A 15 12.88 6.55 29.65
N TYR A 16 13.40 7.62 29.04
CA TYR A 16 13.13 7.96 27.64
C TYR A 16 13.65 6.90 26.66
N ILE A 17 14.87 6.42 26.84
CA ILE A 17 15.43 5.34 25.99
C ILE A 17 14.58 4.07 26.11
N ALA A 18 14.20 3.68 27.33
CA ALA A 18 13.34 2.51 27.55
C ALA A 18 11.98 2.68 26.86
N PHE A 19 11.39 3.87 26.92
CA PHE A 19 10.15 4.19 26.24
C PHE A 19 10.27 4.07 24.71
N VAL A 20 11.31 4.67 24.11
CA VAL A 20 11.55 4.56 22.66
C VAL A 20 11.78 3.11 22.23
N ALA A 21 12.53 2.32 23.02
CA ALA A 21 12.75 0.92 22.73
C ALA A 21 11.44 0.11 22.73
N VAL A 22 10.52 0.41 23.66
CA VAL A 22 9.20 -0.23 23.70
C VAL A 22 8.40 0.12 22.44
N ILE A 23 8.40 1.39 22.02
CA ILE A 23 7.72 1.82 20.79
C ILE A 23 8.30 1.09 19.56
N MET A 24 9.63 1.08 19.41
CA MET A 24 10.29 0.45 18.25
C MET A 24 10.04 -1.05 18.15
N VAL A 25 9.79 -1.76 19.26
CA VAL A 25 9.51 -3.20 19.26
C VAL A 25 8.02 -3.50 19.08
N SER A 26 7.14 -2.53 19.36
CA SER A 26 5.68 -2.76 19.38
C SER A 26 4.95 -2.10 18.19
N TYR A 27 5.62 -1.26 17.42
CA TYR A 27 5.02 -0.50 16.32
C TYR A 27 5.38 -1.14 14.97
N ASP A 28 4.40 -1.80 14.36
CA ASP A 28 4.46 -2.24 12.96
C ASP A 28 3.67 -1.23 12.11
N PRO A 29 4.32 -0.43 11.26
CA PRO A 29 3.61 0.54 10.42
C PRO A 29 2.71 -0.19 9.43
N THR A 30 1.49 0.31 9.27
CA THR A 30 0.62 -0.14 8.18
C THR A 30 1.19 0.33 6.83
N PRO A 31 0.82 -0.30 5.70
CA PRO A 31 1.29 0.13 4.38
C PRO A 31 1.03 1.61 4.07
N ASP A 32 -0.04 2.19 4.63
CA ASP A 32 -0.38 3.61 4.45
C ASP A 32 0.47 4.57 5.30
N GLU A 33 1.16 4.06 6.33
CA GLU A 33 2.05 4.82 7.23
C GLU A 33 3.52 4.69 6.84
N MET A 34 3.86 3.73 5.98
CA MET A 34 5.20 3.57 5.43
C MET A 34 5.57 4.77 4.54
N ASP A 35 6.84 5.16 4.54
CA ASP A 35 7.33 6.07 3.51
C ASP A 35 7.27 5.40 2.12
N TRP A 36 7.43 6.20 1.08
CA TRP A 36 7.18 5.75 -0.28
C TRP A 36 8.18 4.68 -0.75
N GLU A 37 9.42 4.66 -0.26
CA GLU A 37 10.44 3.67 -0.65
C GLU A 37 10.11 2.31 -0.03
N ASP A 38 9.83 2.31 1.28
CA ASP A 38 9.45 1.12 2.03
C ASP A 38 8.12 0.55 1.54
N ARG A 39 7.10 1.39 1.34
CA ARG A 39 5.80 0.99 0.79
C ARG A 39 5.94 0.38 -0.61
N GLN A 40 6.80 0.94 -1.46
CA GLN A 40 7.05 0.41 -2.80
C GLN A 40 7.70 -0.98 -2.74
N ALA A 41 8.71 -1.16 -1.89
CA ALA A 41 9.37 -2.45 -1.70
C ALA A 41 8.40 -3.50 -1.12
N TYR A 42 7.62 -3.10 -0.11
CA TYR A 42 6.57 -3.92 0.49
C TYR A 42 5.53 -4.35 -0.55
N ASN A 43 4.96 -3.40 -1.31
CA ASN A 43 3.98 -3.71 -2.36
C ASN A 43 4.57 -4.68 -3.38
N ARG A 44 5.80 -4.46 -3.85
CA ARG A 44 6.46 -5.37 -4.80
C ARG A 44 6.59 -6.79 -4.25
N ALA A 45 6.90 -6.94 -2.97
CA ALA A 45 6.94 -8.25 -2.31
C ALA A 45 5.53 -8.87 -2.22
N GLN A 46 4.52 -8.12 -1.76
CA GLN A 46 3.15 -8.62 -1.65
C GLN A 46 2.54 -9.04 -3.00
N MET A 47 2.99 -8.48 -4.13
CA MET A 47 2.54 -8.91 -5.46
C MET A 47 2.78 -10.41 -5.72
N THR A 48 3.75 -11.06 -5.04
CA THR A 48 4.01 -12.50 -5.18
C THR A 48 3.00 -13.37 -4.44
N GLU A 49 2.28 -12.78 -3.47
CA GLU A 49 1.29 -13.46 -2.64
C GLU A 49 -0.14 -13.34 -3.19
N LEU A 50 -0.32 -12.62 -4.30
CA LEU A 50 -1.60 -12.45 -4.95
C LEU A 50 -2.14 -13.77 -5.52
N ALA A 51 -3.44 -13.98 -5.32
CA ALA A 51 -4.17 -15.09 -5.86
C ALA A 51 -5.47 -14.63 -6.52
N ILE A 52 -5.75 -15.17 -7.71
CA ILE A 52 -7.03 -14.95 -8.40
C ILE A 52 -8.18 -15.36 -7.47
N GLY A 53 -9.22 -14.53 -7.45
CA GLY A 53 -10.41 -14.74 -6.62
C GLY A 53 -10.40 -13.97 -5.29
N GLN A 54 -9.24 -13.47 -4.84
CA GLN A 54 -9.17 -12.60 -3.66
C GLN A 54 -10.12 -11.41 -3.80
N SER A 55 -10.81 -11.08 -2.72
CA SER A 55 -11.71 -9.94 -2.67
C SER A 55 -10.93 -8.63 -2.67
N ILE A 56 -11.55 -7.57 -3.18
CA ILE A 56 -10.96 -6.23 -3.16
C ILE A 56 -10.67 -5.74 -1.75
N ASP A 57 -11.43 -6.19 -0.75
CA ASP A 57 -11.22 -5.82 0.64
C ASP A 57 -10.00 -6.53 1.24
N GLU A 58 -9.76 -7.81 0.90
CA GLU A 58 -8.52 -8.51 1.25
C GLU A 58 -7.30 -7.83 0.62
N ILE A 59 -7.40 -7.40 -0.65
CA ILE A 59 -6.30 -6.67 -1.30
C ILE A 59 -6.06 -5.32 -0.60
N LYS A 60 -7.10 -4.56 -0.27
CA LYS A 60 -6.94 -3.29 0.46
C LYS A 60 -6.37 -3.49 1.86
N ALA A 61 -6.71 -4.58 2.53
CA ALA A 61 -6.12 -4.91 3.83
C ALA A 61 -4.62 -5.26 3.70
N MET A 62 -4.22 -5.90 2.60
CA MET A 62 -2.83 -6.31 2.34
C MET A 62 -1.95 -5.13 1.90
N PHE A 63 -2.43 -4.29 0.98
CA PHE A 63 -1.64 -3.24 0.33
C PHE A 63 -1.94 -1.82 0.83
N GLY A 64 -2.97 -1.66 1.67
CA GLY A 64 -3.48 -0.34 2.04
C GLY A 64 -4.26 0.34 0.93
N LYS A 65 -4.30 1.67 0.96
CA LYS A 65 -4.96 2.50 -0.04
C LYS A 65 -4.24 2.38 -1.39
N ALA A 66 -5.01 2.25 -2.47
CA ALA A 66 -4.47 2.32 -3.82
C ALA A 66 -4.06 3.76 -4.19
N ASP A 67 -2.98 3.91 -4.96
CA ASP A 67 -2.50 5.20 -5.45
C ASP A 67 -3.47 5.78 -6.50
N PHE A 68 -4.03 4.91 -7.33
CA PHE A 68 -5.11 5.24 -8.27
C PHE A 68 -6.20 4.16 -8.26
N SER A 69 -7.41 4.57 -8.63
CA SER A 69 -8.52 3.64 -8.83
C SER A 69 -9.44 4.10 -9.96
N GLU A 70 -9.91 3.17 -10.76
CA GLU A 70 -10.95 3.42 -11.76
C GLU A 70 -11.99 2.30 -11.73
N ALA A 71 -13.20 2.59 -12.21
CA ALA A 71 -14.26 1.60 -12.31
C ALA A 71 -15.20 1.89 -13.49
N LYS A 72 -15.81 0.84 -14.03
CA LYS A 72 -16.85 0.92 -15.05
C LYS A 72 -17.74 -0.32 -15.04
N ILE A 73 -18.92 -0.19 -15.63
CA ILE A 73 -19.80 -1.33 -15.91
C ILE A 73 -19.50 -1.82 -17.32
N SER A 74 -19.21 -3.12 -17.44
CA SER A 74 -18.95 -3.80 -18.71
C SER A 74 -19.71 -5.11 -18.77
N ASN A 75 -20.58 -5.30 -19.77
CA ASN A 75 -21.41 -6.50 -19.94
C ASN A 75 -22.14 -6.90 -18.65
N GLN A 76 -22.80 -5.95 -18.00
CA GLN A 76 -23.52 -6.04 -16.73
C GLN A 76 -22.64 -6.46 -15.54
N GLN A 77 -21.33 -6.29 -15.66
CA GLN A 77 -20.36 -6.61 -14.62
C GLN A 77 -19.64 -5.35 -14.16
N ASN A 78 -19.54 -5.19 -12.84
CA ASN A 78 -18.73 -4.13 -12.25
C ASN A 78 -17.25 -4.51 -12.40
N LEU A 79 -16.53 -3.74 -13.20
CA LEU A 79 -15.08 -3.79 -13.29
C LEU A 79 -14.49 -2.66 -12.48
N GLN A 80 -13.47 -2.97 -11.69
CA GLN A 80 -12.70 -1.99 -10.93
C GLN A 80 -11.22 -2.31 -11.11
N ILE A 81 -10.38 -1.30 -11.27
CA ILE A 81 -8.94 -1.47 -11.34
C ILE A 81 -8.29 -0.59 -10.28
N LEU A 82 -7.40 -1.19 -9.50
CA LEU A 82 -6.58 -0.50 -8.49
C LEU A 82 -5.14 -0.47 -8.96
N PHE A 83 -4.43 0.60 -8.64
CA PHE A 83 -3.02 0.77 -8.96
C PHE A 83 -2.25 0.96 -7.66
N TYR A 84 -1.22 0.14 -7.49
CA TYR A 84 -0.30 0.23 -6.36
C TYR A 84 1.11 0.47 -6.88
N ARG A 85 1.82 1.46 -6.33
CA ARG A 85 3.22 1.72 -6.67
C ARG A 85 4.07 0.50 -6.31
N THR A 86 4.79 -0.04 -7.28
CA THR A 86 5.66 -1.22 -7.12
C THR A 86 7.06 -0.97 -7.61
N HIS A 87 7.28 0.09 -8.38
CA HIS A 87 8.59 0.41 -8.92
C HIS A 87 8.78 1.90 -9.14
N HIS A 88 10.05 2.28 -9.21
CA HIS A 88 10.47 3.66 -9.38
C HIS A 88 10.86 3.87 -10.84
N LYS A 89 10.37 4.94 -11.44
CA LYS A 89 10.75 5.38 -12.78
C LYS A 89 11.38 6.77 -12.75
N GLU A 90 10.75 7.71 -12.06
CA GLU A 90 11.20 9.10 -11.98
C GLU A 90 11.15 9.61 -10.53
N SER A 91 12.08 10.50 -10.19
CA SER A 91 12.22 11.09 -8.84
C SER A 91 11.80 12.56 -8.85
N ASP A 92 10.65 12.85 -9.43
CA ASP A 92 10.05 14.20 -9.49
C ASP A 92 9.12 14.51 -8.30
N GLY A 93 8.88 13.51 -7.44
CA GLY A 93 8.03 13.65 -6.25
C GLY A 93 6.55 13.36 -6.50
N GLU A 94 6.17 13.02 -7.74
CA GLU A 94 4.82 12.58 -8.07
C GLU A 94 4.82 11.07 -8.36
N THR A 95 3.73 10.39 -8.00
CA THR A 95 3.55 8.98 -8.41
C THR A 95 2.78 8.96 -9.71
N THR A 96 3.23 8.19 -10.70
CA THR A 96 2.50 8.01 -11.96
C THR A 96 1.97 6.58 -12.08
N LYS A 97 0.97 6.37 -12.95
CA LYS A 97 0.45 5.01 -13.22
C LYS A 97 1.50 4.08 -13.82
N GLU A 98 2.50 4.64 -14.50
CA GLU A 98 3.60 3.87 -15.10
C GLU A 98 4.53 3.27 -14.05
N GLU A 99 4.50 3.77 -12.81
CA GLU A 99 5.23 3.24 -11.64
C GLU A 99 4.42 2.23 -10.83
N CYS A 100 3.20 1.95 -11.27
CA CYS A 100 2.23 1.14 -10.56
C CYS A 100 1.99 -0.21 -11.25
N THR A 101 1.66 -1.22 -10.46
CA THR A 101 1.09 -2.47 -10.97
C THR A 101 -0.43 -2.41 -10.87
N PRO A 102 -1.15 -2.56 -11.99
CA PRO A 102 -2.61 -2.60 -11.99
C PRO A 102 -3.14 -3.97 -11.53
N LEU A 103 -4.19 -3.95 -10.70
CA LEU A 103 -4.97 -5.09 -10.25
C LEU A 103 -6.42 -4.92 -10.70
N LEU A 104 -6.89 -5.81 -11.56
CA LEU A 104 -8.25 -5.78 -12.12
C LEU A 104 -9.17 -6.71 -11.33
N PHE A 105 -10.29 -6.15 -10.93
CA PHE A 105 -11.38 -6.80 -10.22
C PHE A 105 -12.61 -6.87 -11.09
N LYS A 106 -13.32 -7.99 -10.98
CA LYS A 106 -14.64 -8.21 -11.58
C LYS A 106 -15.59 -8.67 -10.48
N GLN A 107 -16.68 -7.93 -10.29
CA GLN A 107 -17.63 -8.16 -9.20
C GLN A 107 -16.96 -8.24 -7.81
N GLY A 108 -15.90 -7.45 -7.61
CA GLY A 108 -15.15 -7.39 -6.35
C GLY A 108 -14.09 -8.48 -6.17
N SER A 109 -13.93 -9.42 -7.09
CA SER A 109 -12.88 -10.45 -7.05
C SER A 109 -11.74 -10.15 -8.02
N LEU A 110 -10.50 -10.36 -7.59
CA LEU A 110 -9.29 -10.20 -8.40
C LEU A 110 -9.30 -11.21 -9.56
N VAL A 111 -9.18 -10.71 -10.79
CA VAL A 111 -9.20 -11.53 -12.02
C VAL A 111 -7.95 -11.39 -12.87
N ALA A 112 -7.15 -10.35 -12.67
CA ALA A 112 -5.85 -10.17 -13.34
C ALA A 112 -4.99 -9.13 -12.59
N TRP A 113 -3.68 -9.21 -12.73
CA TRP A 113 -2.74 -8.16 -12.35
C TRP A 113 -1.47 -8.21 -13.22
N GLY A 114 -0.72 -7.11 -13.27
CA GLY A 114 0.51 -7.00 -14.09
C GLY A 114 0.33 -6.17 -15.37
N GLU A 115 1.38 -6.07 -16.18
CA GLU A 115 1.56 -5.11 -17.28
C GLU A 115 0.33 -4.94 -18.19
N ASP A 116 -0.19 -6.03 -18.75
CA ASP A 116 -1.28 -5.97 -19.74
C ASP A 116 -2.67 -5.71 -19.12
N THR A 117 -2.78 -5.72 -17.80
CA THR A 117 -4.07 -5.71 -17.09
C THR A 117 -4.84 -4.40 -17.30
N TYR A 118 -4.13 -3.27 -17.37
CA TYR A 118 -4.79 -1.99 -17.64
C TYR A 118 -5.35 -1.93 -19.07
N GLN A 119 -4.66 -2.51 -20.05
CA GLN A 119 -5.17 -2.58 -21.42
C GLN A 119 -6.41 -3.49 -21.52
N GLN A 120 -6.45 -4.58 -20.76
CA GLN A 120 -7.65 -5.43 -20.65
C GLN A 120 -8.82 -4.65 -20.04
N TYR A 121 -8.57 -3.85 -18.99
CA TYR A 121 -9.56 -2.96 -18.44
C TYR A 121 -10.07 -1.98 -19.50
N LEU A 122 -9.19 -1.22 -20.17
CA LEU A 122 -9.58 -0.23 -21.19
C LEU A 122 -10.39 -0.84 -22.35
N THR A 123 -9.97 -2.01 -22.84
CA THR A 123 -10.59 -2.70 -23.99
C THR A 123 -11.96 -3.30 -23.67
N SER A 124 -12.29 -3.54 -22.40
CA SER A 124 -13.62 -4.04 -22.04
C SER A 124 -14.73 -3.04 -22.41
N ARG A 125 -15.79 -3.52 -23.05
CA ARG A 125 -16.87 -2.66 -23.58
C ARG A 125 -17.63 -1.99 -22.45
N ILE A 126 -17.94 -0.71 -22.58
CA ILE A 126 -18.85 -0.03 -21.66
C ILE A 126 -20.28 -0.32 -22.12
N ASP A 127 -21.15 -0.69 -21.19
CA ASP A 127 -22.57 -0.84 -21.51
C ASP A 127 -23.20 0.53 -21.78
N SER A 128 -23.95 0.63 -22.87
CA SER A 128 -24.81 1.78 -23.11
C SER A 128 -26.00 1.67 -22.14
N LEU A 129 -26.24 2.72 -21.34
CA LEU A 129 -27.41 2.82 -20.48
C LEU A 129 -28.72 2.85 -21.28
#